data_AF-A0A5C6U5A3-F1
#
_entry.id   AF-A0A5C6U5A3-F1
#
_cell.length_a   1.000
_cell.length_b   1.000
_cell.length_c   1.000
_cell.angle_alpha   90.00
_cell.angle_beta   90.00
_cell.angle_gamma   90.00
#
_symmetry.space_group_name_H-M   'P 1'
#
loop_
_entity.id
_entity.type
_entity.pdbx_description
1 polymer ?
#
loop_
_entity_poly.entity_id
_entity_poly.type
_entity_poly.pdbx_seq_one_letter_code
_entity_poly.pdbx_strand_id
1 'polypeptide(L)' 'MLRLGDQTVYLAGDTGFGNGLHFPRAAIASGEIDVAMLSIGAYVLRWFMKEQHMNPEEAFWH' A
#
# COMPACT_ATOMS: atom_id res chain seq x y z
N MET A 1 -7.33 7.67 2.86
CA MET A 1 -8.29 7.35 1.76
C MET A 1 -8.95 8.61 1.29
N LEU A 2 -9.25 8.68 0.00
CA LEU A 2 -9.99 9.76 -0.63
C LEU A 2 -11.29 9.19 -1.19
N ARG A 3 -12.39 9.92 -1.02
CA ARG A 3 -13.69 9.60 -1.60
C ARG A 3 -13.95 10.55 -2.77
N LEU A 4 -14.18 9.99 -3.95
CA LEU A 4 -14.44 10.72 -5.19
C LEU A 4 -15.78 10.25 -5.75
N GLY A 5 -16.87 10.87 -5.28
CA GLY A 5 -18.21 10.32 -5.48
C GLY A 5 -18.33 8.97 -4.77
N ASP A 6 -18.81 7.97 -5.50
CA ASP A 6 -18.94 6.59 -5.00
C ASP A 6 -17.62 5.81 -5.00
N GLN A 7 -16.57 6.34 -5.65
CA GLN A 7 -15.26 5.69 -5.72
C GLN A 7 -14.39 5.99 -4.50
N THR A 8 -13.62 5.00 -4.10
CA THR A 8 -12.69 5.04 -2.99
C THR A 8 -11.26 4.82 -3.48
N VAL A 9 -10.42 5.83 -3.28
CA VAL A 9 -9.00 5.78 -3.65
C VAL A 9 -8.15 5.63 -2.39
N TYR A 10 -7.33 4.58 -2.35
CA TYR A 10 -6.34 4.35 -1.33
C TYR A 10 -4.97 4.87 -1.78
N LEU A 11 -4.36 5.73 -0.96
CA LEU A 11 -3.01 6.22 -1.15
C LEU A 11 -2.17 5.64 -0.02
N ALA A 12 -1.26 4.72 -0.33
CA ALA A 12 -0.43 4.06 0.67
C ALA A 12 0.62 4.99 1.29
N GLY A 13 1.07 6.00 0.51
CA GLY A 13 2.23 6.81 0.88
C GLY A 13 3.50 5.97 0.91
N ASP A 14 4.51 6.42 1.67
CA ASP A 14 5.72 5.66 1.91
C ASP A 14 5.47 4.66 3.02
N THR A 15 5.41 3.38 2.65
CA THR A 15 5.24 2.28 3.60
C THR A 15 5.96 1.02 3.13
N GLY A 16 6.54 0.30 4.08
CA GLY A 16 7.07 -1.04 3.88
C GLY A 16 5.96 -2.06 3.81
N PHE A 17 6.23 -3.20 3.19
CA PHE A 17 5.24 -4.26 3.05
C PHE A 17 4.91 -4.95 4.39
N GLY A 18 5.90 -5.15 5.25
CA GLY A 18 5.73 -5.84 6.53
C GLY A 18 5.17 -7.26 6.37
N ASN A 19 3.98 -7.51 6.92
CA ASN A 19 3.21 -8.75 6.74
C ASN A 19 2.03 -8.59 5.75
N GLY A 20 1.93 -7.44 5.09
CA GLY A 20 0.88 -7.07 4.14
C GLY A 20 -0.52 -6.89 4.73
N LEU A 21 -0.74 -7.12 6.04
CA LEU A 21 -2.07 -7.00 6.65
C LEU A 21 -2.57 -5.56 6.75
N HIS A 22 -1.72 -4.57 6.55
CA HIS A 22 -2.11 -3.16 6.67
C HIS A 22 -3.04 -2.72 5.53
N PHE A 23 -2.88 -3.24 4.30
CA PHE A 23 -3.78 -2.96 3.19
C PHE A 23 -5.20 -3.52 3.37
N PRO A 24 -5.42 -4.82 3.68
CA PRO A 24 -6.76 -5.34 3.92
C PRO A 24 -7.39 -4.74 5.17
N ARG A 25 -6.60 -4.38 6.20
CA ARG A 25 -7.12 -3.63 7.36
C ARG A 25 -7.63 -2.24 6.96
N ALA A 26 -6.94 -1.55 6.05
CA ALA A 26 -7.42 -0.27 5.53
C ALA A 26 -8.76 -0.42 4.79
N ALA A 27 -8.89 -1.47 3.96
CA ALA A 27 -10.16 -1.81 3.30
C ALA A 27 -11.27 -2.15 4.30
N ILE A 28 -11.01 -3.00 5.30
CA ILE A 28 -12.00 -3.34 6.33
C ILE A 28 -12.48 -2.10 7.09
N ALA A 29 -11.55 -1.22 7.46
CA ALA A 29 -11.87 -0.04 8.26
C ALA A 29 -12.65 1.03 7.48
N SER A 30 -12.48 1.08 6.16
CA SER A 30 -12.93 2.21 5.36
C SER A 30 -13.85 1.83 4.20
N GLY A 31 -14.18 0.55 4.02
CA GLY A 31 -14.94 0.01 2.91
C GLY A 31 -14.07 -0.42 1.72
N GLU A 32 -14.74 -0.95 0.70
CA GLU A 32 -14.09 -1.41 -0.54
C GLU A 32 -13.22 -0.33 -1.18
N ILE A 33 -12.06 -0.74 -1.72
CA ILE A 33 -11.10 0.13 -2.39
C ILE A 33 -11.21 -0.13 -3.89
N ASP A 34 -11.65 0.87 -4.66
CA ASP A 34 -11.75 0.77 -6.12
C ASP A 34 -10.38 0.93 -6.78
N VAL A 35 -9.53 1.81 -6.23
CA VAL A 35 -8.21 2.12 -6.77
C VAL A 35 -7.19 2.27 -5.64
N ALA A 36 -6.03 1.62 -5.77
CA ALA A 36 -4.90 1.80 -4.86
C ALA A 36 -3.67 2.36 -5.58
N MET A 37 -3.07 3.40 -5.02
CA MET A 37 -1.78 3.94 -5.45
C MET A 37 -0.71 3.52 -4.44
N LEU A 38 0.22 2.67 -4.90
CA LEU A 38 1.29 2.09 -4.10
C LEU A 38 2.66 2.63 -4.52
N SER A 39 3.48 3.02 -3.55
CA SER A 39 4.83 3.53 -3.77
C SER A 39 5.80 2.37 -3.91
N ILE A 40 6.37 2.16 -5.10
CA ILE A 40 7.32 1.06 -5.40
C ILE A 40 8.75 1.57 -5.68
N GLY A 41 9.06 2.79 -5.24
CA GLY A 41 10.35 3.45 -5.44
C GLY A 41 11.25 3.37 -4.21
N ALA A 42 12.50 3.84 -4.35
CA ALA A 42 13.45 4.03 -3.24
C ALA A 42 13.62 2.80 -2.32
N TYR A 43 13.52 1.58 -2.88
CA TYR A 43 13.56 0.33 -2.12
C TYR A 43 14.95 -0.33 -2.10
N VAL A 44 15.91 0.17 -2.88
CA VAL A 44 17.24 -0.43 -3.11
C VAL A 44 18.16 -0.14 -1.93
N LEU A 45 18.03 -0.98 -0.89
CA LEU A 45 18.96 -1.30 0.21
C LEU A 45 18.08 -2.02 1.25
N ARG A 46 17.70 -3.27 0.96
CA ARG A 46 16.58 -3.93 1.68
C ARG A 46 16.77 -4.03 3.18
N TRP A 47 18.01 -4.21 3.65
CA TRP A 47 18.27 -4.24 5.10
C TRP A 47 17.88 -2.95 5.82
N PHE A 48 17.88 -1.81 5.11
CA PHE A 48 17.55 -0.50 5.65
C PHE A 48 16.15 -0.04 5.25
N MET A 49 15.76 -0.23 3.98
CA MET A 49 14.54 0.34 3.38
C MET A 49 13.30 -0.54 3.47
N LYS A 50 13.41 -1.82 3.87
CA LYS A 50 12.28 -2.77 3.80
C LYS A 50 11.08 -2.35 4.65
N GLU A 51 11.33 -1.75 5.81
CA GLU A 51 10.26 -1.33 6.73
C GLU A 51 9.58 -0.02 6.28
N GLN A 52 10.24 0.76 5.42
CA GLN A 52 9.77 2.08 4.96
C GLN A 52 9.24 2.05 3.53
N HIS A 53 9.80 1.23 2.64
CA HIS A 53 9.39 1.13 1.23
C HIS A 53 9.26 -0.32 0.78
N MET A 54 8.08 -0.67 0.28
CA MET A 54 7.86 -1.92 -0.43
C MET A 54 8.61 -1.95 -1.77
N ASN A 55 8.97 -3.15 -2.23
CA ASN A 55 9.46 -3.35 -3.59
C ASN A 55 8.30 -3.66 -4.57
N PRO A 56 8.55 -3.68 -5.89
CA PRO A 56 7.51 -4.04 -6.85
C PRO A 56 6.89 -5.42 -6.62
N GLU A 57 7.67 -6.44 -6.23
CA GLU A 57 7.12 -7.78 -5.99
C GLU A 57 6.12 -7.83 -4.82
N GLU A 58 6.41 -7.11 -3.74
CA GLU A 58 5.54 -6.97 -2.57
C GLU A 58 4.24 -6.24 -2.90
N ALA A 59 4.24 -5.35 -3.92
CA ALA A 59 3.05 -4.61 -4.36
C ALA A 59 2.08 -5.47 -5.21
N PHE A 60 2.57 -6.52 -5.87
CA PHE A 60 1.78 -7.38 -6.75
C PHE A 60 1.10 -8.57 -6.07
N TRP A 61 1.12 -8.62 -4.73
CA TRP A 61 0.48 -9.62 -3.86
C TRP A 61 -0.33 -10.73 -4.55
N HIS A 62 0.20 -11.97 -4.52
CA HIS A 62 -0.52 -13.17 -4.93
C HIS A 62 -1.63 -13.56 -3.94
#